data_AF-A0A699VNA7-F1
#
_entry.id   AF-A0A699VNA7-F1
#
_cell.length_a   1.000
_cell.length_b   1.000
_cell.length_c   1.000
_cell.angle_alpha   90.00
_cell.angle_beta   90.00
_cell.angle_gamma   90.00
#
_symmetry.space_group_name_H-M   'P 1'
#
loop_
_entity.id
_entity.type
_entity.pdbx_description
1 polymer ?
#
loop_
_entity_poly.entity_id
_entity_poly.type
_entity_poly.pdbx_seq_one_letter_code
_entity_poly.pdbx_strand_id
1 'polypeptide(L)'
;WRKLETVEHFEDFRSKHTKDRFHCNKLPGTTCEDTTNIINYDSSRVWAMDKPNIPKTPQGFKRIVSMRNDCSKLDVQYLTPQEKKIRSSVEMACYLDKHPEFKDLSPSDFSFMAPKLMRDTVPKIVVKDPASGTKQKKNDKNRQ
;
A
#
# COMPACT_ATOMS: atom_id res chain seq x y z
N TRP A 1 11.71 12.69 -2.10
CA TRP A 1 10.52 12.13 -2.79
C TRP A 1 10.00 13.17 -3.76
N ARG A 2 9.34 12.79 -4.87
CA ARG A 2 8.74 13.78 -5.80
C ARG A 2 7.22 13.61 -5.86
N LYS A 3 6.49 14.72 -5.88
CA LYS A 3 5.04 14.71 -6.11
C LYS A 3 4.78 14.43 -7.59
N LEU A 4 3.81 13.57 -7.88
CA LEU A 4 3.29 13.36 -9.22
C LEU A 4 1.94 14.07 -9.35
N GLU A 5 1.67 14.59 -10.53
CA GLU A 5 0.45 15.37 -10.79
C GLU A 5 -0.80 14.51 -10.84
N THR A 6 -0.70 13.29 -11.40
CA THR A 6 -1.84 12.41 -11.62
C THR A 6 -1.60 11.01 -11.07
N VAL A 7 -2.70 10.36 -10.69
CA VAL A 7 -2.68 8.95 -10.24
C VAL A 7 -2.23 8.02 -11.37
N GLU A 8 -2.62 8.30 -12.61
CA GLU A 8 -2.20 7.52 -13.77
C GLU A 8 -0.68 7.51 -13.93
N HIS A 9 -0.04 8.68 -13.87
CA HIS A 9 1.42 8.77 -13.95
C HIS A 9 2.11 8.00 -12.81
N PHE A 10 1.53 8.03 -11.61
CA PHE A 10 2.01 7.21 -10.50
C PHE A 10 1.90 5.71 -10.79
N GLU A 11 0.77 5.25 -11.35
CA GLU A 11 0.60 3.85 -11.70
C GLU A 11 1.52 3.39 -12.83
N ASP A 12 1.82 4.25 -13.80
CA ASP A 12 2.80 4.01 -14.86
C ASP A 12 4.18 3.73 -14.29
N PHE A 13 4.69 4.60 -13.42
CA PHE A 13 5.99 4.38 -12.77
C PHE A 13 5.98 3.13 -11.91
N ARG A 14 4.94 2.95 -11.10
CA ARG A 14 4.81 1.80 -10.20
C ARG A 14 4.79 0.47 -10.95
N SER A 15 4.10 0.39 -12.09
CA SER A 15 4.01 -0.83 -12.90
C SER A 15 5.32 -1.19 -13.60
N LYS A 16 6.17 -0.19 -13.89
CA LYS A 16 7.42 -0.37 -14.65
C LYS A 16 8.70 -0.27 -13.82
N HIS A 17 8.62 0.07 -12.53
CA HIS A 17 9.76 0.46 -11.69
C HIS A 17 10.99 -0.49 -11.72
N THR A 18 10.80 -1.81 -11.84
CA THR A 18 11.91 -2.76 -11.93
C THR A 18 12.65 -2.73 -13.26
N LYS A 19 11.91 -2.52 -14.36
CA LYS A 19 12.43 -2.48 -15.72
C LYS A 19 12.92 -1.09 -16.08
N ASP A 20 12.26 -0.07 -15.54
CA ASP A 20 12.44 1.32 -15.91
C ASP A 20 12.51 2.18 -14.65
N ARG A 21 13.73 2.35 -14.12
CA ARG A 21 13.97 3.11 -12.90
C ARG A 21 13.59 4.58 -13.11
N PHE A 22 13.16 5.25 -12.06
CA PHE A 22 12.84 6.67 -12.13
C PHE A 22 14.10 7.51 -12.39
N HIS A 23 13.99 8.46 -13.32
CA HIS A 23 14.97 9.52 -13.57
C HIS A 23 14.23 10.85 -13.66
N CYS A 24 14.77 11.93 -13.09
CA CYS A 24 14.05 13.21 -12.97
C CYS A 24 13.56 13.76 -14.31
N ASN A 25 14.33 13.56 -15.38
CA ASN A 25 14.00 14.01 -16.74
C ASN A 25 12.81 13.27 -17.38
N LYS A 26 12.24 12.25 -16.71
CA LYS A 26 11.02 11.56 -17.18
C LYS A 26 9.74 12.32 -16.88
N LEU A 27 9.80 13.27 -15.94
CA LEU A 27 8.67 14.14 -15.67
C LEU A 27 8.70 15.31 -16.68
N PRO A 28 7.62 15.53 -17.45
CA PRO A 28 7.54 16.66 -18.37
C PRO A 28 7.84 17.97 -17.66
N GLY A 29 8.65 18.83 -18.29
CA GLY A 29 8.98 20.16 -17.75
C GLY A 29 9.81 20.15 -16.46
N THR A 30 10.34 19.00 -16.04
CA THR A 30 11.08 18.86 -14.78
C THR A 30 12.53 18.51 -15.06
N THR A 31 13.48 19.21 -14.41
CA THR A 31 14.89 18.86 -14.44
C THR A 31 15.34 18.16 -13.15
N CYS A 32 16.54 17.59 -13.15
CA CYS A 32 17.15 17.06 -11.92
C CYS A 32 17.36 18.15 -10.88
N GLU A 33 17.65 19.37 -11.32
CA GLU A 33 17.92 20.56 -10.52
C GLU A 33 16.64 21.20 -9.98
N ASP A 34 15.48 20.93 -10.60
CA ASP A 34 14.20 21.41 -10.10
C ASP A 34 13.83 20.74 -8.76
N THR A 35 13.81 21.57 -7.71
CA THR A 35 13.46 21.17 -6.34
C THR A 35 12.01 21.45 -5.97
N THR A 36 11.23 22.12 -6.83
CA THR A 36 9.88 22.61 -6.52
C THR A 36 8.92 21.48 -6.13
N ASN A 37 9.09 20.32 -6.77
CA ASN A 37 8.26 19.14 -6.53
C ASN A 37 8.89 18.14 -5.55
N ILE A 38 10.03 18.49 -4.95
CA ILE A 38 10.69 17.63 -3.96
C ILE A 38 9.98 17.81 -2.62
N ILE A 39 9.50 16.70 -2.09
CA ILE A 39 9.01 16.61 -0.71
C ILE A 39 10.12 15.99 0.13
N ASN A 40 10.48 16.70 1.20
CA ASN A 40 11.46 16.26 2.18
C ASN A 40 10.94 15.03 2.92
N TYR A 41 11.79 14.02 3.01
CA TYR A 41 11.51 12.84 3.80
C TYR A 41 11.71 13.18 5.29
N ASP A 42 10.60 13.37 6.00
CA ASP A 42 10.57 13.69 7.42
C ASP A 42 9.42 12.95 8.14
N SER A 43 9.34 13.12 9.46
CA SER A 43 8.27 12.53 10.28
C SER A 43 6.99 13.39 10.33
N SER A 44 6.85 14.41 9.48
CA SER A 44 5.61 15.22 9.43
C SER A 44 4.43 14.44 8.85
N ARG A 45 4.72 13.35 8.14
CA ARG A 45 3.75 12.47 7.48
C ARG A 45 4.27 11.04 7.49
N VAL A 46 3.35 10.10 7.36
CA VAL A 46 3.71 8.68 7.27
C VAL A 46 4.05 8.32 5.82
N TRP A 47 5.23 7.76 5.61
CA TRP A 47 5.71 7.38 4.29
C TRP A 47 5.56 5.89 4.03
N ALA A 48 5.28 5.53 2.79
CA ALA A 48 5.23 4.13 2.39
C ALA A 48 5.69 3.94 0.93
N MET A 49 6.29 2.79 0.65
CA MET A 49 6.79 2.43 -0.68
C MET A 49 6.05 1.21 -1.20
N ASP A 50 5.45 1.32 -2.37
CA ASP A 50 4.88 0.16 -3.04
C ASP A 50 5.97 -0.87 -3.34
N LYS A 51 5.60 -2.16 -3.26
CA LYS A 51 6.48 -3.23 -3.73
C LYS A 51 6.65 -3.12 -5.26
N PRO A 52 7.73 -3.67 -5.84
CA PRO A 52 7.91 -3.61 -7.28
C PRO A 52 6.85 -4.43 -8.02
N ASN A 53 6.61 -4.11 -9.30
CA ASN A 53 5.74 -4.84 -10.23
C ASN A 53 4.26 -4.88 -9.83
N ILE A 54 3.74 -3.83 -9.21
CA ILE A 54 2.30 -3.76 -8.97
C ILE A 54 1.61 -3.29 -10.26
N PRO A 55 0.70 -4.09 -10.84
CA PRO A 55 0.04 -3.75 -12.09
C PRO A 55 -0.78 -2.46 -11.95
N LYS A 56 -0.96 -1.77 -13.08
CA LYS A 56 -1.92 -0.67 -13.18
C LYS A 56 -3.31 -1.16 -12.79
N THR A 57 -4.09 -0.30 -12.17
CA THR A 57 -5.46 -0.63 -11.80
C THR A 57 -6.29 -0.79 -13.07
N PRO A 58 -7.03 -1.90 -13.26
CA PRO A 58 -7.93 -2.04 -14.39
C PRO A 58 -8.98 -0.93 -14.45
N GLN A 59 -9.37 -0.54 -15.67
CA GLN A 59 -10.31 0.56 -15.90
C GLN A 59 -11.64 0.32 -15.15
N GLY A 60 -12.17 1.40 -14.55
CA GLY A 60 -13.41 1.35 -13.76
C GLY A 60 -13.21 0.90 -12.31
N PHE A 61 -12.10 0.25 -11.99
CA PHE A 61 -11.73 -0.08 -10.62
C PHE A 61 -10.88 1.04 -10.00
N LYS A 62 -10.86 1.12 -8.67
CA LYS A 62 -9.98 2.04 -7.93
C LYS A 62 -9.24 1.28 -6.85
N ARG A 63 -7.90 1.31 -6.88
CA ARG A 63 -7.08 0.76 -5.78
C ARG A 63 -7.08 1.75 -4.62
N ILE A 64 -7.54 1.28 -3.47
CA ILE A 64 -7.58 2.02 -2.21
C ILE A 64 -6.51 1.45 -1.29
N VAL A 65 -5.67 2.32 -0.75
CA VAL A 65 -4.69 1.99 0.28
C VAL A 65 -5.10 2.73 1.55
N SER A 66 -5.31 2.02 2.65
CA SER A 66 -5.72 2.59 3.92
C SER A 66 -4.79 2.19 5.06
N MET A 67 -4.52 3.15 5.95
CA MET A 67 -3.79 2.91 7.20
C MET A 67 -4.72 2.29 8.24
N ARG A 68 -4.24 1.28 8.96
CA ARG A 68 -4.96 0.78 10.14
C ARG A 68 -4.89 1.79 11.28
N ASN A 69 -5.90 1.78 12.14
CA ASN A 69 -5.97 2.69 13.28
C ASN A 69 -4.77 2.56 14.23
N ASP A 70 -4.16 1.39 14.30
CA ASP A 70 -2.96 1.11 15.11
C ASP A 70 -1.65 1.42 14.38
N CYS A 71 -1.71 2.01 13.17
CA CYS A 71 -0.59 2.29 12.29
C CYS A 71 0.38 1.11 12.08
N SER A 72 -0.06 -0.12 12.31
CA SER A 72 0.79 -1.31 12.24
C SER A 72 1.16 -1.67 10.81
N LYS A 73 0.22 -1.47 9.88
CA LYS A 73 0.37 -1.71 8.45
C LYS A 73 -0.71 -1.01 7.64
N LEU A 74 -0.50 -1.02 6.33
CA LEU A 74 -1.47 -0.61 5.33
C LEU A 74 -2.26 -1.83 4.86
N ASP A 75 -3.54 -1.64 4.55
CA ASP A 75 -4.36 -2.61 3.82
C ASP A 75 -4.66 -2.09 2.41
N VAL A 76 -4.83 -3.01 1.45
CA VAL A 76 -5.17 -2.69 0.07
C VAL A 76 -6.53 -3.28 -0.25
N GLN A 77 -7.39 -2.45 -0.84
CA GLN A 77 -8.73 -2.81 -1.28
C GLN A 77 -8.94 -2.30 -2.69
N TYR A 78 -9.89 -2.88 -3.41
CA TYR A 78 -10.35 -2.34 -4.69
C TYR A 78 -11.82 -1.95 -4.56
N LEU A 79 -12.15 -0.76 -5.05
CA LEU A 79 -13.53 -0.36 -5.30
C LEU A 79 -13.88 -0.78 -6.72
N THR A 80 -14.97 -1.51 -6.89
CA THR A 80 -15.48 -1.89 -8.21
C THR A 80 -16.27 -0.75 -8.84
N PRO A 81 -16.58 -0.81 -10.15
CA PRO A 81 -17.47 0.17 -10.80
C PRO A 81 -18.84 0.29 -10.12
N GLN A 82 -19.29 -0.78 -9.45
CA GLN A 82 -20.53 -0.89 -8.68
C GLN A 82 -20.34 -0.51 -7.20
N GLU A 83 -19.26 0.21 -6.86
CA GLU A 83 -18.92 0.70 -5.52
C GLU A 83 -18.75 -0.39 -4.44
N LYS A 84 -18.57 -1.65 -4.85
CA LYS A 84 -18.28 -2.73 -3.91
C LYS A 84 -16.81 -2.71 -3.52
N LYS A 85 -16.52 -2.88 -2.23
CA LYS A 85 -15.13 -3.04 -1.74
C LYS A 85 -14.74 -4.52 -1.77
N ILE A 86 -13.66 -4.81 -2.47
CA ILE A 86 -13.03 -6.12 -2.57
C ILE A 86 -11.70 -6.08 -1.83
N ARG A 87 -11.48 -7.02 -0.91
CA ARG A 87 -10.34 -7.00 0.03
C ARG A 87 -9.31 -8.11 -0.23
N SER A 88 -9.58 -9.01 -1.18
CA SER A 88 -8.66 -10.09 -1.52
C SER A 88 -8.82 -10.57 -2.96
N SER A 89 -7.81 -11.31 -3.45
CA SER A 89 -7.84 -11.94 -4.77
C SER A 89 -8.95 -12.99 -4.90
N VAL A 90 -9.25 -13.72 -3.82
CA VAL A 90 -10.36 -14.70 -3.79
C VAL A 90 -11.70 -14.00 -3.93
N GLU A 91 -11.93 -12.92 -3.17
CA GLU A 91 -13.14 -12.11 -3.32
C GLU A 91 -13.24 -11.49 -4.72
N MET A 92 -12.11 -11.13 -5.34
CA MET A 92 -12.07 -10.60 -6.72
C MET A 92 -12.43 -11.68 -7.74
N ALA A 93 -11.93 -12.91 -7.60
CA ALA A 93 -12.29 -14.02 -8.48
C ALA A 93 -13.80 -14.27 -8.46
N CYS A 94 -14.38 -14.39 -7.26
CA CYS A 94 -15.83 -14.55 -7.11
C CYS A 94 -16.64 -13.35 -7.62
N TYR A 95 -16.04 -12.17 -7.68
CA TYR A 95 -16.65 -10.98 -8.27
C TYR A 95 -16.67 -11.10 -9.79
N LEU A 96 -15.51 -11.36 -10.41
CA LEU A 96 -15.39 -11.47 -11.87
C LEU A 96 -16.27 -12.60 -12.43
N ASP A 97 -16.40 -13.73 -11.73
CA ASP A 97 -17.30 -14.83 -12.13
C ASP A 97 -18.78 -14.42 -12.21
N LYS A 98 -19.20 -13.42 -11.42
CA LYS A 98 -20.58 -12.91 -11.38
C LYS A 98 -20.81 -11.73 -12.32
N HIS A 99 -19.74 -11.19 -12.90
CA HIS A 99 -19.73 -9.96 -13.68
C HIS A 99 -19.06 -10.22 -15.04
N PRO A 100 -19.76 -10.93 -15.97
CA PRO A 100 -19.20 -11.32 -17.26
C PRO A 100 -18.81 -10.13 -18.16
N GLU A 101 -19.26 -8.90 -17.84
CA GLU A 101 -18.78 -7.68 -18.48
C GLU A 101 -17.27 -7.44 -18.30
N PHE A 102 -16.64 -8.06 -17.31
CA PHE A 102 -15.21 -7.98 -17.03
C PHE A 102 -14.44 -9.26 -17.39
N LYS A 103 -14.95 -10.08 -18.33
CA LYS A 103 -14.35 -11.37 -18.73
C LYS A 103 -12.88 -11.31 -19.19
N ASP A 104 -12.41 -10.15 -19.62
CA ASP A 104 -11.03 -9.95 -20.07
C ASP A 104 -10.06 -9.68 -18.89
N LEU A 105 -10.60 -9.49 -17.68
CA LEU A 105 -9.83 -9.31 -16.46
C LEU A 105 -9.66 -10.63 -15.71
N SER A 106 -8.50 -10.82 -15.12
CA SER A 106 -8.18 -11.92 -14.23
C SER A 106 -7.92 -11.41 -12.80
N PRO A 107 -8.03 -12.27 -11.78
CA PRO A 107 -7.63 -11.90 -10.41
C PRO A 107 -6.16 -11.44 -10.29
N SER A 108 -5.31 -11.82 -11.24
CA SER A 108 -3.88 -11.45 -11.28
C SER A 108 -3.64 -10.02 -11.74
N ASP A 109 -4.61 -9.39 -12.41
CA ASP A 109 -4.56 -7.97 -12.78
C ASP A 109 -4.76 -7.05 -11.57
N PHE A 110 -5.14 -7.63 -10.42
CA PHE A 110 -5.34 -6.94 -9.15
C PHE A 110 -4.28 -7.39 -8.14
N SER A 111 -3.61 -6.42 -7.52
CA SER A 111 -2.60 -6.70 -6.50
C SER A 111 -2.98 -6.10 -5.16
N PHE A 112 -3.20 -7.01 -4.21
CA PHE A 112 -3.51 -6.73 -2.81
C PHE A 112 -2.23 -6.60 -1.96
N MET A 113 -1.07 -6.47 -2.60
CA MET A 113 0.21 -6.30 -1.90
C MET A 113 0.24 -4.91 -1.25
N ALA A 114 0.31 -4.88 0.07
CA ALA A 114 0.43 -3.65 0.84
C ALA A 114 1.78 -2.96 0.62
N PRO A 115 1.80 -1.62 0.48
CA PRO A 115 3.04 -0.86 0.49
C PRO A 115 3.81 -1.09 1.80
N LYS A 116 5.14 -1.07 1.72
CA LYS A 116 6.01 -1.13 2.88
C LYS A 116 6.00 0.21 3.60
N LEU A 117 5.57 0.18 4.87
CA LEU A 117 5.57 1.33 5.75
C LEU A 117 7.00 1.71 6.17
N MET A 118 7.31 3.00 6.13
CA MET A 118 8.56 3.55 6.64
C MET A 118 8.40 3.84 8.14
N ARG A 119 8.75 2.85 8.98
CA ARG A 119 8.41 2.86 10.41
C ARG A 119 9.00 4.03 11.19
N ASP A 120 10.14 4.54 10.77
CA ASP A 120 10.80 5.73 11.29
C ASP A 120 9.96 7.01 11.16
N THR A 121 8.94 6.99 10.29
CA THR A 121 8.03 8.12 10.04
C THR A 121 6.66 7.94 10.68
N VAL A 122 6.42 6.81 11.35
CA VAL A 122 5.16 6.52 12.03
C VAL A 122 5.20 7.14 13.44
N PRO A 123 4.19 7.93 13.85
CA PRO A 123 4.14 8.49 15.20
C PRO A 123 4.18 7.40 16.27
N LYS A 124 5.12 7.51 17.22
CA LYS A 124 5.36 6.53 18.29
C LYS A 124 4.15 6.29 19.20
N ILE A 125 3.22 7.25 19.27
CA ILE A 125 2.05 7.22 20.15
C ILE A 125 1.06 6.09 19.78
N VAL A 126 1.16 5.53 18.57
CA VAL A 126 0.19 4.53 18.07
C VAL A 126 0.65 3.08 18.31
N VAL A 127 1.93 2.85 18.65
CA VAL A 127 2.40 1.50 18.99
C VAL A 127 2.13 1.25 20.48
N LYS A 128 0.98 0.66 20.81
CA LYS A 128 0.87 -0.09 22.08
C LYS A 128 1.84 -1.27 21.96
N ASP A 129 2.99 -1.16 22.59
CA ASP A 129 3.95 -2.25 22.70
C ASP A 129 3.25 -3.52 23.24
N PRO A 130 3.30 -4.66 22.53
CA PRO A 130 2.73 -5.92 23.05
C PRO A 130 3.62 -6.58 24.12
N ALA A 131 4.60 -5.86 24.68
CA ALA A 131 5.62 -6.42 25.56
C ALA A 131 5.58 -5.80 26.97
N SER A 132 4.45 -5.95 27.67
CA SER A 132 4.36 -5.70 29.11
C SER A 132 3.13 -6.40 29.70
N GLY A 133 3.20 -7.74 29.76
CA GLY A 133 2.25 -8.58 30.48
C GLY A 133 3.04 -9.56 31.33
N THR A 134 3.26 -9.17 32.58
CA THR A 134 4.05 -9.83 33.62
C THR A 134 3.66 -11.31 33.77
N LYS A 135 4.60 -12.23 33.52
CA LYS A 135 4.48 -13.64 33.96
C LYS A 135 4.62 -13.67 35.49
N GLN A 136 3.50 -13.63 36.22
CA GLN A 136 3.48 -14.12 37.60
C GLN A 136 3.58 -15.65 37.57
N LYS A 137 4.80 -16.15 37.80
CA LYS A 137 5.04 -17.54 38.21
C LYS A 137 4.38 -17.76 39.58
N LYS A 138 3.26 -18.47 39.62
CA LYS A 138 2.75 -19.08 40.86
C LYS A 138 3.58 -20.33 41.12
N ASN A 139 4.47 -20.28 42.13
CA ASN A 139 5.17 -21.44 42.63
C ASN A 139 4.19 -22.31 43.42
N ASP A 140 3.81 -23.47 42.88
CA ASP A 140 3.26 -24.55 43.68
C ASP A 140 4.40 -25.23 44.45
N LYS A 141 4.44 -25.00 45.77
CA LYS A 141 5.20 -25.85 46.69
C LYS A 141 4.36 -27.10 46.97
N ASN A 142 4.66 -28.18 46.26
CA ASN A 142 4.28 -29.52 46.69
C ASN A 142 5.55 -30.29 47.06
N ARG A 143 5.74 -30.58 48.33
CA ARG A 143 6.64 -31.65 48.79
C ARG A 143 6.21 -32.12 50.18
N GLN A 144 5.69 -33.35 50.19
CA GLN A 144 5.73 -34.42 51.19
C GLN A 144 5.94 -34.04 52.66
#